data_AF-A0A0A2VU42-F1
#
_entry.id   AF-A0A0A2VU42-F1
#
_cell.length_a   1.000
_cell.length_b   1.000
_cell.length_c   1.000
_cell.angle_alpha   90.00
_cell.angle_beta   90.00
_cell.angle_gamma   90.00
#
_symmetry.space_group_name_H-M   'P 1'
#
loop_
_entity.id
_entity.type
_entity.pdbx_description
1 polymer ?
#
loop_
_entity_poly.entity_id
_entity_poly.type
_entity_poly.pdbx_seq_one_letter_code
_entity_poly.pdbx_strand_id
1 'polypeptide(L)'
;MADGCDSAATQADMNQCYAAEYKKQDERLNKTYKEVMSRATDKQKELLKKAQNAWIAFRDADCDFMSSGAEQGSVYPMVRANCLADKTLERTELLKGALECEEGDVSCVLPPK
;
A
#
# COMPACT_ATOMS: atom_id res chain seq x y z
N MET A 1 3.40 4.60 9.67
CA MET A 1 2.64 4.71 10.93
C MET A 1 1.98 6.06 11.02
N ALA A 2 0.77 6.09 11.58
CA ALA A 2 -0.10 7.26 11.64
C ALA A 2 0.25 8.14 12.86
N ASP A 3 1.45 8.72 12.88
CA ASP A 3 2.02 9.45 14.04
C ASP A 3 1.18 10.65 14.55
N GLY A 4 0.02 10.94 13.93
CA GLY A 4 -0.92 11.97 14.36
C GLY A 4 -2.32 11.48 14.73
N CYS A 5 -2.61 10.17 14.66
CA CYS A 5 -3.94 9.66 14.95
C CYS A 5 -4.17 9.38 16.44
N ASP A 6 -3.12 9.17 17.24
CA ASP A 6 -3.24 8.77 18.64
C ASP A 6 -3.72 9.87 19.59
N SER A 7 -3.85 11.11 19.10
CA SER A 7 -4.41 12.24 19.85
C SER A 7 -5.94 12.34 19.79
N ALA A 8 -6.62 11.42 19.12
CA ALA A 8 -8.07 11.49 18.94
C ALA A 8 -8.83 11.16 20.24
N ALA A 9 -9.92 11.89 20.50
CA ALA A 9 -10.62 11.84 21.80
C ALA A 9 -11.53 10.61 21.95
N THR A 10 -11.98 10.01 20.85
CA THR A 10 -12.90 8.86 20.86
C THR A 10 -12.43 7.77 19.89
N GLN A 11 -12.89 6.53 20.11
CA GLN A 11 -12.62 5.43 19.17
C GLN A 11 -13.19 5.71 17.76
N ALA A 12 -14.28 6.47 17.66
CA ALA A 12 -14.83 6.88 16.38
C ALA A 12 -13.87 7.82 15.62
N ASP A 13 -13.28 8.80 16.32
CA ASP A 13 -12.29 9.71 15.76
C ASP A 13 -11.01 8.97 15.37
N MET A 14 -10.57 8.02 16.20
CA MET A 14 -9.45 7.11 15.88
C MET A 14 -9.73 6.32 14.60
N ASN A 15 -10.90 5.69 14.49
CA ASN A 15 -11.30 4.93 13.30
C ASN A 15 -11.28 5.81 12.04
N GLN A 16 -11.77 7.05 12.13
CA GLN A 16 -11.75 8.00 11.02
C GLN A 16 -10.33 8.42 10.64
N CYS A 17 -9.47 8.71 11.63
CA CYS A 17 -8.10 9.13 11.36
C CYS A 17 -7.29 8.03 10.66
N TYR A 18 -7.35 6.79 11.17
CA TYR A 18 -6.65 5.66 10.55
C TYR A 18 -7.21 5.31 9.16
N ALA A 19 -8.52 5.48 8.94
CA ALA A 19 -9.10 5.35 7.59
C ALA A 19 -8.58 6.44 6.63
N ALA A 20 -8.40 7.68 7.09
CA ALA A 20 -7.83 8.75 6.30
C ALA A 20 -6.34 8.51 6.00
N GLU A 21 -5.57 7.98 6.95
CA GLU A 21 -4.18 7.61 6.72
C GLU A 21 -4.06 6.47 5.70
N TYR A 22 -4.90 5.43 5.78
CA TYR A 22 -4.95 4.41 4.75
C TYR A 22 -5.23 5.01 3.36
N LYS A 23 -6.25 5.88 3.25
CA LYS A 23 -6.56 6.56 1.98
C LYS A 23 -5.36 7.33 1.43
N LYS A 24 -4.64 8.06 2.28
CA LYS A 24 -3.44 8.80 1.89
C LYS A 24 -2.31 7.87 1.41
N GLN A 25 -2.13 6.71 2.04
CA GLN A 25 -1.17 5.71 1.55
C GLN A 25 -1.62 5.10 0.22
N ASP A 26 -2.91 4.85 0.04
CA ASP A 26 -3.47 4.34 -1.22
C ASP A 26 -3.29 5.35 -2.37
N GLU A 27 -3.50 6.64 -2.12
CA GLU A 27 -3.23 7.70 -3.09
C GLU A 27 -1.75 7.74 -3.49
N ARG A 28 -0.83 7.58 -2.53
CA ARG A 28 0.62 7.50 -2.78
C ARG A 28 0.97 6.28 -3.63
N LEU A 29 0.44 5.11 -3.28
CA LEU A 29 0.64 3.89 -4.04
C LEU A 29 0.13 4.04 -5.48
N ASN A 30 -1.07 4.58 -5.67
CA ASN A 30 -1.65 4.79 -7.00
C ASN A 30 -0.82 5.76 -7.85
N LYS A 31 -0.23 6.80 -7.24
CA LYS A 31 0.69 7.70 -7.92
C LYS A 31 1.95 6.97 -8.38
N THR A 32 2.64 6.27 -7.47
CA THR A 32 3.85 5.51 -7.79
C THR A 32 3.57 4.41 -8.83
N TYR A 33 2.46 3.69 -8.71
CA TYR A 33 2.03 2.70 -9.68
C TYR A 33 1.90 3.30 -11.09
N LYS A 34 1.28 4.48 -11.23
CA LYS A 34 1.17 5.18 -12.51
C LYS A 34 2.54 5.59 -13.08
N GLU A 35 3.48 5.99 -12.23
CA GLU A 35 4.85 6.31 -12.62
C GLU A 35 5.61 5.08 -13.12
N VAL A 36 5.45 3.93 -12.46
CA VAL A 36 6.05 2.66 -12.95
C VAL A 36 5.42 2.25 -14.28
N MET A 37 4.08 2.36 -14.39
CA MET A 37 3.34 2.03 -15.61
C MET A 37 3.71 2.90 -16.81
N SER A 38 4.07 4.18 -16.60
CA SER A 38 4.45 5.08 -17.69
C SER A 38 5.83 4.74 -18.27
N ARG A 39 6.74 4.17 -17.47
CA ARG A 39 8.08 3.72 -17.90
C ARG A 39 8.11 2.30 -18.43
N ALA A 40 7.16 1.46 -18.00
CA ALA A 40 7.10 0.06 -18.39
C ALA A 40 6.80 -0.12 -19.88
N THR A 41 7.43 -1.12 -20.51
CA THR A 41 7.00 -1.66 -21.82
C THR A 41 5.63 -2.31 -21.71
N ASP A 42 4.96 -2.57 -22.83
CA ASP A 42 3.60 -3.15 -22.80
C ASP A 42 3.56 -4.54 -22.13
N LYS A 43 4.59 -5.36 -22.36
CA LYS A 43 4.73 -6.65 -21.64
C LYS A 43 4.88 -6.44 -20.13
N GLN A 44 5.69 -5.47 -19.70
CA GLN A 44 5.88 -5.15 -18.27
C GLN A 44 4.60 -4.57 -17.64
N LYS A 45 3.83 -3.75 -18.37
CA LYS A 45 2.53 -3.24 -17.89
C LYS A 45 1.56 -4.37 -17.56
N GLU A 46 1.46 -5.38 -18.44
CA GLU A 46 0.58 -6.52 -18.19
C GLU A 46 1.04 -7.36 -16.99
N LEU A 47 2.36 -7.56 -16.83
CA LEU A 47 2.92 -8.22 -15.65
C LEU A 47 2.66 -7.42 -14.37
N LEU A 48 2.85 -6.10 -14.41
CA LEU A 48 2.64 -5.22 -13.27
C LEU A 48 1.17 -5.17 -12.86
N LYS A 49 0.22 -5.06 -13.80
CA LYS A 49 -1.22 -5.16 -13.53
C LYS A 49 -1.56 -6.48 -12.83
N LYS A 50 -1.07 -7.60 -13.36
CA LYS A 50 -1.31 -8.93 -12.79
C LYS A 50 -0.76 -9.02 -11.36
N ALA A 51 0.48 -8.59 -11.14
CA ALA A 51 1.11 -8.60 -9.83
C ALA A 51 0.38 -7.69 -8.84
N GLN A 52 -0.06 -6.50 -9.28
CA GLN A 52 -0.79 -5.56 -8.44
C GLN A 52 -2.16 -6.10 -8.02
N ASN A 53 -2.91 -6.72 -8.93
CA ASN A 53 -4.21 -7.34 -8.59
C ASN A 53 -4.05 -8.50 -7.62
N ALA A 54 -3.03 -9.35 -7.82
CA ALA A 54 -2.73 -10.44 -6.89
C ALA A 54 -2.31 -9.92 -5.51
N TRP A 55 -1.51 -8.85 -5.46
CA TRP A 55 -1.13 -8.20 -4.22
C TRP A 55 -2.33 -7.60 -3.47
N ILE A 56 -3.29 -6.97 -4.16
CA ILE A 56 -4.52 -6.46 -3.53
C ILE A 56 -5.29 -7.60 -2.86
N ALA A 57 -5.49 -8.71 -3.57
CA ALA A 57 -6.20 -9.88 -3.01
C ALA A 57 -5.46 -10.46 -1.78
N PHE A 58 -4.12 -10.54 -1.85
CA PHE A 58 -3.31 -10.94 -0.71
C PHE A 58 -3.43 -9.96 0.47
N ARG A 59 -3.27 -8.65 0.22
CA ARG A 59 -3.35 -7.60 1.24
C ARG A 59 -4.67 -7.67 1.99
N ASP A 60 -5.77 -7.77 1.26
CA ASP A 60 -7.11 -7.75 1.85
C ASP A 60 -7.32 -9.01 2.70
N ALA A 61 -6.97 -10.19 2.19
CA ALA A 61 -7.07 -11.45 2.94
C ALA A 61 -6.16 -11.47 4.19
N ASP A 62 -4.93 -10.98 4.07
CA ASP A 62 -4.00 -10.92 5.18
C ASP A 62 -4.44 -9.91 6.24
N CYS A 63 -5.00 -8.75 5.84
CA CYS A 63 -5.53 -7.79 6.79
C CYS A 63 -6.83 -8.24 7.46
N ASP A 64 -7.66 -9.04 6.79
CA ASP A 64 -8.79 -9.70 7.44
C ASP A 64 -8.30 -10.68 8.52
N PHE A 65 -7.27 -11.48 8.22
CA PHE A 65 -6.64 -12.36 9.21
C PHE A 65 -6.01 -11.58 10.39
N MET A 66 -5.17 -10.59 10.09
CA MET A 66 -4.43 -9.81 11.10
C MET A 66 -5.34 -8.98 12.01
N SER A 67 -6.54 -8.61 11.54
CA SER A 67 -7.53 -7.87 12.34
C SER A 67 -8.59 -8.75 13.00
N SER A 68 -8.59 -10.06 12.75
CA SER A 68 -9.61 -11.01 13.25
C SER A 68 -9.74 -11.02 14.78
N GLY A 69 -8.64 -10.84 15.51
CA GLY A 69 -8.66 -10.78 16.99
C GLY A 69 -9.45 -9.59 17.55
N ALA A 70 -9.71 -8.56 16.73
CA ALA A 70 -10.46 -7.37 17.11
C ALA A 70 -11.91 -7.36 16.57
N GLU A 71 -12.34 -8.36 15.78
CA GLU A 71 -13.56 -8.33 14.94
C GLU A 71 -14.84 -7.86 15.65
N GLN A 72 -15.01 -8.23 16.93
CA GLN A 72 -16.20 -7.87 17.72
C GLN A 72 -16.08 -6.53 18.46
N GLY A 73 -14.91 -5.89 18.43
CA GLY A 73 -14.61 -4.65 19.14
C GLY A 73 -14.81 -3.41 18.27
N SER A 74 -15.15 -2.29 18.90
CA SER A 74 -15.22 -0.97 18.24
C SER A 74 -13.89 -0.50 17.63
N VAL A 75 -12.79 -1.13 18.03
CA VAL A 75 -11.43 -0.90 17.54
C VAL A 75 -11.12 -1.62 16.22
N TYR A 76 -11.96 -2.59 15.81
CA TYR A 76 -11.75 -3.38 14.58
C TYR A 76 -11.43 -2.53 13.34
N PRO A 77 -12.20 -1.46 13.02
CA PRO A 77 -11.95 -0.66 11.83
C PRO A 77 -10.58 0.02 11.85
N MET A 78 -10.12 0.49 13.02
CA MET A 78 -8.81 1.08 13.20
C MET A 78 -7.69 0.05 12.98
N VAL A 79 -7.79 -1.13 13.59
CA VAL A 79 -6.79 -2.20 13.45
C VAL A 79 -6.66 -2.62 11.99
N ARG A 80 -7.80 -2.84 11.31
CA ARG A 80 -7.81 -3.21 9.90
C ARG A 80 -7.27 -2.10 9.00
N ALA A 81 -7.65 -0.84 9.25
CA ALA A 81 -7.15 0.31 8.50
C ALA A 81 -5.62 0.48 8.65
N ASN A 82 -5.07 0.25 9.86
CA ASN A 82 -3.64 0.29 10.06
C ASN A 82 -2.90 -0.79 9.25
N CYS A 83 -3.39 -2.04 9.27
CA CYS A 83 -2.81 -3.11 8.44
C CYS A 83 -2.81 -2.74 6.95
N LEU A 84 -3.93 -2.21 6.46
CA LEU A 84 -4.05 -1.78 5.06
C LEU A 84 -3.06 -0.66 4.72
N ALA A 85 -2.90 0.33 5.61
CA ALA A 85 -1.97 1.44 5.44
C ALA A 85 -0.51 0.95 5.38
N ASP A 86 -0.09 0.11 6.32
CA ASP A 86 1.29 -0.38 6.42
C ASP A 86 1.68 -1.21 5.18
N LYS A 87 0.83 -2.16 4.77
CA LYS A 87 1.10 -2.96 3.55
C LYS A 87 1.09 -2.12 2.28
N THR A 88 0.24 -1.10 2.23
CA THR A 88 0.17 -0.17 1.09
C THR A 88 1.43 0.69 1.01
N LEU A 89 1.98 1.11 2.15
CA LEU A 89 3.26 1.79 2.23
C LEU A 89 4.41 0.87 1.78
N GLU A 90 4.50 -0.36 2.28
CA GLU A 90 5.50 -1.35 1.85
C GLU A 90 5.47 -1.56 0.33
N ARG A 91 4.27 -1.72 -0.24
CA ARG A 91 4.11 -1.87 -1.69
C ARG A 91 4.55 -0.63 -2.45
N THR A 92 4.31 0.56 -1.90
CA THR A 92 4.75 1.83 -2.49
C THR A 92 6.28 1.87 -2.56
N GLU A 93 6.97 1.53 -1.48
CA GLU A 93 8.45 1.51 -1.45
C GLU A 93 9.03 0.44 -2.39
N LEU A 94 8.41 -0.74 -2.49
CA LEU A 94 8.80 -1.76 -3.48
C LEU A 94 8.69 -1.25 -4.93
N LEU A 95 7.62 -0.51 -5.26
CA LEU A 95 7.45 0.06 -6.60
C LEU A 95 8.37 1.25 -6.84
N LYS A 96 8.71 2.04 -5.81
CA LYS A 96 9.75 3.09 -5.92
C LYS A 96 11.12 2.49 -6.19
N GLY A 97 11.47 1.39 -5.55
CA GLY A 97 12.73 0.68 -5.85
C GLY A 97 12.82 0.29 -7.33
N ALA A 98 11.71 -0.09 -7.97
CA ALA A 98 11.70 -0.34 -9.41
C ALA A 98 11.95 0.91 -10.29
N LEU A 99 11.74 2.12 -9.74
CA LEU A 99 12.02 3.39 -10.42
C LEU A 99 13.48 3.83 -10.27
N GLU A 100 14.16 3.37 -9.23
CA GLU A 100 15.55 3.69 -8.92
C GLU A 100 16.45 2.62 -9.53
N CYS A 101 17.06 2.91 -10.67
CA CYS A 101 18.02 2.02 -11.30
C CYS A 101 19.36 2.74 -11.47
N GLU A 102 20.39 2.17 -10.87
CA GLU A 102 21.77 2.60 -11.06
C GLU A 102 22.34 2.04 -12.37
N GLU A 103 23.29 2.75 -12.96
CA GLU A 103 23.97 2.29 -14.18
C GLU A 103 24.71 0.97 -13.90
N GLY A 104 24.37 -0.08 -14.67
CA GLY A 104 24.94 -1.42 -14.48
C GLY A 104 24.11 -2.37 -13.60
N ASP A 105 22.99 -1.91 -13.03
CA ASP A 105 22.05 -2.80 -12.34
C ASP A 105 21.29 -3.70 -13.34
N VAL A 106 21.76 -4.92 -13.50
CA VAL A 106 21.14 -5.95 -14.36
C VAL A 106 19.79 -6.45 -13.84
N SER A 107 19.42 -6.13 -12.59
CA SER A 107 18.13 -6.46 -12.00
C SER A 107 17.06 -5.38 -12.24
N CYS A 108 17.44 -4.24 -12.82
CA CYS A 108 16.52 -3.15 -13.14
C CYS A 108 15.39 -3.64 -14.06
N VAL A 109 14.18 -3.59 -13.54
CA VAL A 109 12.97 -4.08 -14.23
C VAL A 109 12.41 -3.08 -15.23
N LEU A 110 12.82 -1.81 -15.19
CA LEU A 110 12.34 -0.78 -16.11
C LEU A 110 13.42 -0.42 -17.14
N PRO A 111 13.03 0.01 -18.35
CA PRO A 111 13.98 0.58 -19.30
C PRO A 111 14.71 1.79 -18.69
N PRO A 112 15.98 2.03 -19.10
CA PRO A 112 16.68 3.26 -18.79
C PRO A 112 15.89 4.47 -19.30
N LYS A 113 16.03 5.61 -18.61
CA LYS A 113 15.41 6.87 -19.02
C LYS A 113 16.00 7.40 -20.32
#